data_AF-A0A556ARQ6-F1
#
_entry.id   AF-A0A556ARQ6-F1
#
_cell.length_a   1.000
_cell.length_b   1.000
_cell.length_c   1.000
_cell.angle_alpha   90.00
_cell.angle_beta   90.00
_cell.angle_gamma   90.00
#
_symmetry.space_group_name_H-M   'P 1'
#
loop_
_entity.id
_entity.type
_entity.pdbx_description
1 polymer ?
#
loop_
_entity_poly.entity_id
_entity_poly.type
_entity_poly.pdbx_seq_one_letter_code
_entity_poly.pdbx_strand_id
1 'polypeptide(L)'
;MAVCVQAVAADRVVQIVNRTGVTLNEFYASNTDTDSWEEDILGKLVLRPGQSVEIEIDDGTGACHFDFKGVFDDGDEVIENSVNVCRGGAFSFND
;
A
#
# COMPACT_ATOMS: atom_id res chain seq x y z
N MET A 1 -14.39 -1.53 -37.43
CA MET A 1 -14.82 -1.89 -36.05
C MET A 1 -13.56 -1.91 -35.21
N ALA A 2 -13.38 -0.95 -34.31
CA ALA A 2 -12.22 -0.90 -33.43
C ALA A 2 -12.55 -1.70 -32.16
N VAL A 3 -11.84 -2.81 -31.95
CA VAL A 3 -11.88 -3.53 -30.69
C VAL A 3 -10.85 -2.86 -29.79
N CYS A 4 -11.32 -2.10 -28.81
CA CYS A 4 -10.51 -1.68 -27.68
C CYS A 4 -10.18 -2.94 -26.88
N VAL A 5 -8.90 -3.33 -26.86
CA VAL A 5 -8.39 -4.29 -25.88
C VAL A 5 -8.70 -3.69 -24.52
N GLN A 6 -9.67 -4.24 -23.81
CA GLN A 6 -9.85 -3.89 -22.41
C GLN A 6 -8.58 -4.37 -21.71
N ALA A 7 -7.71 -3.44 -21.32
CA ALA A 7 -6.78 -3.71 -20.26
C ALA A 7 -7.64 -4.11 -19.06
N VAL A 8 -7.69 -5.41 -18.75
CA VAL A 8 -8.09 -5.84 -17.43
C VAL A 8 -6.91 -5.42 -16.55
N ALA A 9 -6.85 -4.12 -16.24
CA ALA A 9 -5.94 -3.63 -15.23
C ALA A 9 -6.27 -4.47 -14.00
N ALA A 10 -5.28 -5.22 -13.50
CA ALA A 10 -5.43 -5.78 -12.17
C ALA A 10 -5.80 -4.59 -11.29
N ASP A 11 -6.91 -4.69 -10.56
CA ASP A 11 -7.34 -3.62 -9.67
C ASP A 11 -6.38 -3.62 -8.48
N ARG A 12 -5.23 -2.96 -8.67
CA ARG A 12 -4.12 -2.84 -7.72
C ARG A 12 -4.38 -1.74 -6.70
N VAL A 13 -5.64 -1.32 -6.59
CA VAL A 13 -6.09 -0.36 -5.61
C VAL A 13 -6.28 -1.10 -4.29
N VAL A 14 -5.47 -0.71 -3.31
CA VAL A 14 -5.54 -1.22 -1.94
C VAL A 14 -5.95 -0.09 -1.02
N GLN A 15 -6.98 -0.32 -0.22
CA GLN A 15 -7.37 0.58 0.85
C GLN A 15 -6.48 0.34 2.07
N ILE A 16 -5.59 1.28 2.38
CA ILE A 16 -4.79 1.27 3.59
C ILE A 16 -5.60 1.87 4.72
N VAL A 17 -5.80 1.11 5.80
CA VAL A 17 -6.61 1.49 6.95
C VAL A 17 -5.72 1.51 8.19
N ASN A 18 -5.72 2.65 8.89
CA ASN A 18 -5.09 2.72 10.19
C ASN A 18 -6.11 2.37 11.29
N ARG A 19 -6.02 1.16 11.85
CA ARG A 19 -6.84 0.73 12.99
C ARG A 19 -6.07 0.74 14.31
N THR A 20 -4.85 1.29 14.32
CA THR A 20 -4.07 1.46 15.55
C THR A 20 -4.56 2.68 16.34
N GLY A 21 -4.03 2.86 17.55
CA GLY A 21 -4.24 4.05 18.36
C GLY A 21 -3.34 5.24 18.00
N VAL A 22 -2.44 5.09 17.02
CA VAL A 22 -1.35 6.03 16.71
C VAL A 22 -1.49 6.52 15.27
N THR A 23 -1.11 7.76 14.97
CA THR A 23 -1.14 8.27 13.59
C THR A 23 -0.10 7.55 12.73
N LEU A 24 -0.50 7.06 11.56
CA LEU A 24 0.41 6.57 10.53
C LEU A 24 0.92 7.78 9.73
N ASN A 25 2.21 8.05 9.85
CA ASN A 25 2.85 9.22 9.24
C ASN A 25 3.37 8.91 7.83
N GLU A 26 3.90 7.71 7.62
CA GLU A 26 4.50 7.30 6.34
C GLU A 26 4.05 5.89 5.97
N PHE A 27 3.82 5.65 4.68
CA PHE A 27 3.49 4.33 4.15
C PHE A 27 4.34 4.05 2.91
N TYR A 28 4.99 2.90 2.92
CA TYR A 28 5.85 2.43 1.86
C TYR A 28 5.34 1.09 1.33
N ALA A 29 5.47 0.88 0.02
CA ALA A 29 5.27 -0.40 -0.63
C ALA A 29 6.48 -0.71 -1.52
N SER A 30 7.04 -1.90 -1.37
CA SER A 30 8.18 -2.36 -2.14
C SER A 30 7.86 -3.70 -2.79
N ASN A 31 8.36 -3.95 -3.99
CA ASN A 31 8.25 -5.26 -4.61
C ASN A 31 9.04 -6.28 -3.76
N THR A 32 8.50 -7.48 -3.54
CA THR A 32 9.17 -8.53 -2.75
C THR A 32 10.51 -8.98 -3.34
N ASP A 33 10.76 -8.68 -4.62
CA ASP A 33 12.03 -9.00 -5.30
C ASP A 33 13.14 -7.95 -5.07
N THR A 34 12.87 -6.88 -4.29
CA THR A 34 13.87 -5.87 -3.92
C THR A 34 13.89 -5.58 -2.42
N ASP A 35 15.09 -5.38 -1.87
CA ASP A 35 15.32 -5.05 -0.46
C ASP A 35 15.31 -3.52 -0.19
N SER A 36 15.08 -2.69 -1.22
CA SER A 36 15.05 -1.24 -1.10
C SER A 36 13.64 -0.69 -1.01
N TRP A 37 13.38 0.13 0.01
CA TRP A 37 12.14 0.92 0.09
C TRP A 37 12.20 2.09 -0.88
N GLU A 38 11.13 2.27 -1.65
CA GLU A 38 10.90 3.44 -2.49
C GLU A 38 10.46 4.65 -1.64
N GLU A 39 9.84 5.64 -2.27
CA GLU A 39 9.31 6.85 -1.62
C GLU A 39 8.08 6.58 -0.73
N ASP A 40 7.84 7.49 0.23
CA ASP A 40 6.59 7.49 1.01
C ASP A 40 5.41 7.84 0.10
N ILE A 41 4.46 6.92 0.05
CA ILE A 41 3.29 7.00 -0.83
C ILE A 41 2.24 7.99 -0.29
N LEU A 42 2.22 8.28 1.03
CA LEU A 42 1.32 9.29 1.59
C LEU A 42 1.78 10.72 1.28
N GLY A 43 3.09 10.93 1.20
CA GLY A 43 3.75 12.18 0.86
C GLY A 43 3.55 13.29 1.89
N LYS A 44 2.42 14.00 1.81
CA LYS A 44 2.02 15.02 2.81
C LYS A 44 0.77 14.63 3.59
N LEU A 45 0.16 13.51 3.23
CA LEU A 45 -1.00 12.96 3.92
C LEU A 45 -0.51 12.15 5.13
N VAL A 46 -1.39 12.02 6.13
CA VAL A 46 -1.21 11.13 7.27
C VAL A 46 -2.55 10.47 7.57
N LEU A 47 -2.53 9.25 8.13
CA LEU A 47 -3.76 8.56 8.54
C LEU A 47 -3.84 8.54 10.06
N ARG A 48 -4.74 9.36 10.63
CA ARG A 48 -5.06 9.29 12.07
C ARG A 48 -5.78 7.97 12.38
N PRO A 49 -5.85 7.58 13.66
CA PRO A 49 -6.63 6.41 14.08
C PRO A 49 -8.03 6.38 13.47
N GLY A 50 -8.38 5.26 12.84
CA GLY A 50 -9.65 5.03 12.15
C GLY A 50 -9.75 5.59 10.73
N GLN A 51 -8.74 6.30 10.22
CA GLN A 51 -8.74 6.80 8.85
C GLN A 51 -8.23 5.74 7.85
N SER A 52 -8.59 5.95 6.58
CA SER A 52 -8.13 5.12 5.47
C SER A 52 -7.94 5.93 4.21
N VAL A 53 -7.12 5.42 3.30
CA VAL A 53 -6.89 5.96 1.96
C VAL A 53 -6.79 4.82 0.94
N GLU A 54 -7.25 5.05 -0.28
CA GLU A 54 -7.06 4.13 -1.39
C GLU A 54 -5.78 4.51 -2.15
N ILE A 55 -4.91 3.52 -2.36
CA ILE A 55 -3.62 3.67 -3.02
C ILE A 55 -3.53 2.66 -4.14
N GLU A 56 -3.19 3.12 -5.34
CA GLU A 56 -2.83 2.26 -6.46
C GLU A 56 -1.37 1.85 -6.31
N ILE A 57 -1.12 0.54 -6.17
CA ILE A 57 0.24 -0.01 -6.00
C ILE A 57 0.66 -0.68 -7.30
N ASP A 58 1.37 0.07 -8.13
CA ASP A 58 1.95 -0.44 -9.37
C ASP A 58 3.36 0.15 -9.59
N ASP A 59 4.36 -0.72 -9.58
CA ASP A 59 5.76 -0.39 -9.88
C ASP A 59 6.09 -0.52 -11.37
N GLY A 60 5.10 -0.85 -12.21
CA GLY A 60 5.25 -1.07 -13.65
C GLY A 60 5.87 -2.41 -14.03
N THR A 61 6.28 -3.24 -13.06
CA THR A 61 6.82 -4.59 -13.32
C THR A 61 5.70 -5.61 -13.58
N GLY A 62 4.48 -5.30 -13.16
CA GLY A 62 3.36 -6.22 -13.18
C GLY A 62 3.33 -7.18 -11.98
N ALA A 63 4.21 -7.04 -11.00
CA ALA A 63 4.20 -7.85 -9.78
C ALA A 63 2.88 -7.71 -9.01
N CYS A 64 2.54 -8.75 -8.24
CA CYS A 64 1.33 -8.80 -7.41
C CYS A 64 1.63 -8.80 -5.92
N HIS A 65 2.86 -9.15 -5.51
CA HIS A 65 3.24 -9.26 -4.11
C HIS A 65 4.17 -8.11 -3.76
N PHE A 66 3.81 -7.39 -2.71
CA PHE A 66 4.55 -6.25 -2.20
C PHE A 66 4.73 -6.37 -0.70
N ASP A 67 5.86 -5.91 -0.20
CA ASP A 67 6.09 -5.69 1.22
C ASP A 67 5.60 -4.28 1.57
N PHE A 68 4.82 -4.18 2.64
CA PHE A 68 4.29 -2.93 3.15
C PHE A 68 5.02 -2.54 4.41
N LYS A 69 5.34 -1.26 4.55
CA LYS A 69 5.89 -0.70 5.78
C LYS A 69 5.11 0.54 6.18
N GLY A 70 4.65 0.57 7.42
CA GLY A 70 4.05 1.74 8.05
C GLY A 70 4.97 2.31 9.12
N VAL A 71 5.18 3.63 9.12
CA VAL A 71 5.90 4.36 10.17
C VAL A 71 4.90 5.22 10.93
N PHE A 72 4.85 5.05 12.24
CA PHE A 72 3.90 5.72 13.12
C PHE A 72 4.52 6.93 13.82
N ASP A 73 3.67 7.83 14.30
CA ASP A 73 4.08 9.11 14.92
C ASP A 73 4.94 8.93 16.19
N ASP A 74 4.80 7.82 16.89
CA ASP A 74 5.62 7.45 18.05
C ASP A 74 6.99 6.85 17.69
N GLY A 75 7.25 6.63 16.41
CA GLY A 75 8.49 6.07 15.88
C GLY A 75 8.46 4.56 15.68
N ASP A 76 7.33 3.89 15.94
CA ASP A 76 7.20 2.46 15.67
C ASP A 76 7.09 2.20 14.16
N GLU A 77 7.63 1.04 13.74
CA GLU A 77 7.60 0.59 12.35
C GLU A 77 6.96 -0.80 12.28
N VAL A 78 5.98 -0.96 11.40
CA VAL A 78 5.33 -2.26 11.13
C VAL A 78 5.59 -2.64 9.69
N ILE A 79 6.19 -3.81 9.48
CA ILE A 79 6.46 -4.38 8.16
C ILE A 79 5.61 -5.64 7.97
N GLU A 80 4.79 -5.65 6.94
CA GLU A 80 4.04 -6.82 6.49
C GLU A 80 4.58 -7.26 5.13
N ASN A 81 5.04 -8.51 5.04
CA ASN A 81 5.67 -9.01 3.82
C ASN A 81 4.68 -9.76 2.92
N SER A 82 4.90 -9.72 1.61
CA SER A 82 4.19 -10.51 0.59
C SER A 82 2.67 -10.28 0.51
N VAL A 83 2.24 -9.02 0.66
CA VAL A 83 0.84 -8.61 0.49
C VAL A 83 0.44 -8.69 -0.98
N ASN A 84 -0.64 -9.42 -1.29
CA ASN A 84 -1.15 -9.56 -2.66
C ASN A 84 -2.05 -8.37 -3.05
N VAL A 85 -1.50 -7.44 -3.84
CA VAL A 85 -2.20 -6.23 -4.30
C VAL A 85 -3.08 -6.48 -5.53
N CYS A 86 -2.82 -7.52 -6.32
CA CYS A 86 -3.61 -7.87 -7.51
C CYS A 86 -5.02 -8.38 -7.19
N ARG A 87 -5.27 -8.78 -5.94
CA ARG A 87 -6.60 -9.12 -5.46
C ARG A 87 -7.41 -7.88 -5.07
N GLY A 88 -6.74 -6.74 -4.89
CA GLY A 88 -7.31 -5.53 -4.29
C GLY A 88 -7.81 -5.77 -2.87
N GLY A 89 -8.53 -4.78 -2.35
CA GLY A 89 -9.21 -4.84 -1.05
C GLY A 89 -8.58 -3.92 -0.01
N ALA A 90 -8.75 -4.26 1.27
CA ALA A 90 -8.26 -3.43 2.38
C ALA A 90 -7.14 -4.12 3.15
N PHE A 91 -6.05 -3.40 3.37
CA PHE A 91 -5.02 -3.74 4.33
C PHE A 91 -5.19 -2.88 5.58
N SER A 92 -5.11 -3.48 6.76
CA SER A 92 -5.30 -2.75 8.02
C SER A 92 -4.10 -2.95 8.93
N PHE A 93 -3.48 -1.85 9.34
CA PHE A 93 -2.55 -1.87 10.47
C PHE A 93 -3.36 -1.97 11.75
N ASN A 94 -3.00 -2.92 12.60
CA ASN A 94 -3.61 -3.15 13.91
C ASN A 94 -2.50 -3.16 14.96
N ASP A 95 -2.82 -2.67 16.15
CA ASP A 95 -1.99 -2.71 17.36
C ASP A 95 -2.36 -3.94 18.21
#